data_AF-G8YYM8-F1
#
_entry.id   AF-G8YYM8-F1
#
_cell.length_a   1.000
_cell.length_b   1.000
_cell.length_c   1.000
_cell.angle_alpha   90.00
_cell.angle_beta   90.00
_cell.angle_gamma   90.00
#
_symmetry.space_group_name_H-M   'P 1'
#
loop_
_entity.id
_entity.type
_entity.pdbx_description
1 polymer ?
#
loop_
_entity_poly.entity_id
_entity_poly.type
_entity_poly.pdbx_seq_one_letter_code
_entity_poly.pdbx_strand_id
1 'polypeptide(L)'
;MNLSFFDQFTSPCLLGIPLILLSMLFPALLLPTPDNRWITNRLSTLQLWFSHLITKQLMTPLNKGGHKWALILTSLMMFLLMINLLGLLPYTFTPTT
;
A
#
# COMPACT_ATOMS: atom_id res chain seq x y z
N MET A 1 -12.93 -16.31 -28.27
CA MET A 1 -11.96 -15.92 -27.23
C MET A 1 -12.45 -16.45 -25.90
N ASN A 2 -11.57 -17.01 -25.06
CA ASN A 2 -11.96 -17.48 -23.74
C ASN A 2 -12.13 -16.26 -22.83
N LEU A 3 -13.36 -15.89 -22.50
CA LEU A 3 -13.68 -14.69 -21.71
C LEU A 3 -13.18 -14.79 -20.25
N SER A 4 -12.89 -16.01 -19.79
CA SER A 4 -12.49 -16.28 -18.40
C SER A 4 -11.19 -15.62 -17.97
N PHE A 5 -10.34 -15.17 -18.89
CA PHE A 5 -9.12 -14.42 -18.54
C PHE A 5 -9.43 -13.05 -17.94
N PHE A 6 -10.59 -12.47 -18.24
CA PHE A 6 -10.99 -11.16 -17.73
C PHE A 6 -11.71 -11.23 -16.39
N ASP A 7 -12.13 -12.41 -15.94
CA ASP A 7 -12.84 -12.60 -14.67
C ASP A 7 -12.01 -12.10 -13.48
N GLN A 8 -10.67 -12.18 -13.55
CA GLN A 8 -9.75 -11.66 -12.54
C GLN A 8 -9.85 -10.14 -12.32
N PHE A 9 -10.18 -9.37 -13.35
CA PHE A 9 -10.30 -7.90 -13.26
C PHE A 9 -11.71 -7.46 -12.83
N THR A 10 -12.66 -8.39 -12.79
CA THR A 10 -13.99 -8.08 -12.29
C THR A 10 -13.96 -7.96 -10.77
N SER A 11 -14.68 -6.98 -10.22
CA SER A 11 -14.75 -6.82 -8.77
C SER A 11 -15.42 -8.05 -8.14
N PRO A 12 -14.78 -8.75 -7.19
CA PRO A 12 -15.38 -9.93 -6.59
C PRO A 12 -16.61 -9.52 -5.77
N CYS A 13 -17.70 -10.27 -5.95
CA CYS A 13 -18.95 -10.10 -5.21
C CYS A 13 -19.26 -11.39 -4.44
N LEU A 14 -19.54 -11.27 -3.14
CA LEU A 14 -20.01 -12.39 -2.32
C LEU A 14 -21.40 -12.06 -1.80
N LEU A 15 -22.37 -12.94 -2.02
CA LEU A 15 -23.78 -12.75 -1.62
C LEU A 15 -24.39 -11.42 -2.12
N GLY A 16 -23.96 -10.95 -3.31
CA GLY A 16 -24.42 -9.68 -3.89
C GLY A 16 -23.73 -8.43 -3.34
N ILE A 17 -22.77 -8.56 -2.42
CA ILE A 17 -22.01 -7.44 -1.85
C ILE A 17 -20.64 -7.35 -2.56
N PRO A 18 -20.27 -6.19 -3.15
CA PRO A 18 -18.97 -5.99 -3.76
C PRO A 18 -17.87 -5.89 -2.69
N LEU A 19 -16.79 -6.65 -2.84
CA LEU A 19 -15.69 -6.75 -1.89
C LEU A 19 -14.56 -5.73 -2.16
N ILE A 20 -14.75 -4.79 -3.09
CA ILE A 20 -13.75 -3.78 -3.46
C ILE A 20 -13.31 -2.90 -2.29
N LEU A 21 -14.24 -2.55 -1.40
CA LEU A 21 -13.91 -1.75 -0.22
C LEU A 21 -12.99 -2.52 0.74
N LEU A 22 -13.24 -3.82 0.90
CA LEU A 22 -12.43 -4.69 1.74
C LEU A 22 -11.01 -4.83 1.17
N SER A 23 -10.89 -5.01 -0.15
CA SER A 23 -9.57 -5.12 -0.79
C SER A 23 -8.77 -3.82 -0.70
N MET A 24 -9.42 -2.64 -0.76
CA MET A 24 -8.76 -1.35 -0.57
C MET A 24 -8.28 -1.12 0.88
N LEU A 25 -9.03 -1.59 1.88
CA LEU A 25 -8.67 -1.39 3.30
C LEU A 25 -7.61 -2.37 3.80
N PHE A 26 -7.55 -3.56 3.20
CA PHE A 26 -6.66 -4.65 3.64
C PHE A 26 -5.16 -4.27 3.73
N PRO A 27 -4.54 -3.57 2.75
CA PRO A 27 -3.14 -3.16 2.83
C PRO A 27 -2.84 -2.26 4.04
N ALA A 28 -3.77 -1.38 4.42
CA ALA A 28 -3.59 -0.49 5.57
C ALA A 28 -3.61 -1.27 6.90
N LEU A 29 -4.41 -2.34 6.98
CA LEU A 29 -4.51 -3.20 8.16
C LEU A 29 -3.26 -4.06 8.38
N LEU A 30 -2.50 -4.37 7.31
CA LEU A 30 -1.28 -5.19 7.41
C LEU A 30 -0.08 -4.44 7.97
N LEU A 31 -0.09 -3.11 7.95
CA LEU A 31 1.02 -2.31 8.46
C LEU A 31 0.97 -2.27 9.99
N PRO A 32 1.99 -2.77 10.70
CA PRO A 32 2.00 -2.74 12.16
C PRO A 32 2.11 -1.31 12.66
N THR A 33 1.43 -1.02 13.76
CA THR A 33 1.56 0.27 14.44
C THR A 33 2.90 0.32 15.19
N PRO A 34 3.54 1.51 15.28
CA PRO A 34 4.77 1.65 16.02
C PRO A 34 4.52 1.46 17.52
N ASP A 35 5.38 0.67 18.17
CA ASP A 35 5.38 0.51 19.62
C ASP A 35 6.04 1.73 20.31
N ASN A 36 5.60 2.05 21.52
CA ASN A 36 6.23 3.09 22.37
C ASN A 36 7.56 2.62 23.03
N ARG A 37 8.18 1.57 22.50
CA ARG A 37 9.41 0.98 23.05
C ARG A 37 10.62 1.59 22.35
N TRP A 38 11.69 1.86 23.11
CA TRP A 38 12.92 2.46 22.57
C TRP A 38 13.64 1.52 21.59
N ILE A 39 13.67 0.23 21.90
CA ILE A 39 14.13 -0.83 20.99
C ILE A 39 12.88 -1.50 20.41
N THR A 40 12.66 -1.30 19.12
CA THR A 40 11.51 -1.87 18.41
C THR A 40 11.86 -3.21 17.77
N ASN A 41 10.84 -3.94 17.30
CA ASN A 41 11.04 -5.24 16.65
C ASN A 41 11.68 -5.08 15.26
N ARG A 42 12.26 -6.18 14.73
CA ARG A 42 12.93 -6.18 13.41
C ARG A 42 12.07 -5.67 12.27
N LEU A 43 10.77 -5.97 12.29
CA LEU A 43 9.83 -5.53 11.25
C LEU A 43 9.64 -4.00 11.29
N SER A 44 9.41 -3.43 12.48
CA SER A 44 9.22 -2.00 12.66
C SER A 44 10.48 -1.19 12.37
N THR A 45 11.68 -1.72 12.67
CA THR A 45 12.93 -1.05 12.30
C THR A 45 13.12 -0.98 10.79
N LEU A 46 12.82 -2.06 10.06
CA LEU A 46 12.87 -2.08 8.60
C LEU A 46 11.82 -1.16 7.97
N GLN A 47 10.59 -1.16 8.49
CA GLN A 47 9.54 -0.26 8.01
C GLN A 47 9.91 1.21 8.21
N LEU A 48 10.44 1.56 9.40
CA LEU A 48 10.89 2.91 9.70
C LEU A 48 12.03 3.32 8.76
N TRP A 49 13.03 2.46 8.60
CA TRP A 49 14.16 2.71 7.69
C TRP A 49 13.71 2.91 6.24
N PHE A 50 12.80 2.07 5.75
CA PHE A 50 12.22 2.18 4.41
C PHE A 50 11.46 3.51 4.22
N SER A 51 10.63 3.89 5.20
CA SER A 51 9.88 5.14 5.14
C SER A 51 10.79 6.37 5.09
N HIS A 52 11.89 6.37 5.85
CA HIS A 52 12.91 7.43 5.81
C HIS A 52 13.61 7.50 4.46
N LEU A 53 13.97 6.37 3.88
CA LEU A 53 14.62 6.34 2.56
C LEU A 53 13.72 6.87 1.45
N ILE A 54 12.46 6.42 1.39
CA ILE A 54 11.49 6.92 0.42
C ILE A 54 11.31 8.43 0.61
N THR A 55 11.08 8.88 1.84
CA THR A 55 10.87 10.30 2.12
C THR A 55 12.09 11.12 1.68
N LYS A 56 13.30 10.65 1.99
CA LYS A 56 14.53 11.33 1.60
C LYS A 56 14.64 11.42 0.08
N GLN A 57 14.51 10.30 -0.63
CA GLN A 57 14.64 10.27 -2.09
C GLN A 57 13.57 11.13 -2.77
N LEU A 58 12.31 11.00 -2.34
CA LEU A 58 11.19 11.74 -2.92
C LEU A 58 11.31 13.25 -2.69
N MET A 59 11.84 13.67 -1.53
CA MET A 59 11.99 15.08 -1.19
C MET A 59 13.29 15.73 -1.67
N THR A 60 14.35 14.96 -1.96
CA THR A 60 15.65 15.52 -2.39
C THR A 60 15.61 16.51 -3.56
N PRO A 61 14.81 16.32 -4.62
CA PRO A 61 14.74 17.29 -5.72
C PRO A 61 13.77 18.45 -5.45
N LEU A 62 13.03 18.44 -4.34
CA LEU A 62 11.98 19.42 -4.04
C LEU A 62 12.51 20.57 -3.19
N ASN A 63 11.98 21.77 -3.41
CA ASN A 63 12.28 22.94 -2.58
C ASN A 63 11.59 22.83 -1.21
N LYS A 64 12.08 23.60 -0.21
CA LYS A 64 11.53 23.67 1.17
C LYS A 64 9.99 23.78 1.25
N GLY A 65 9.37 24.52 0.34
CA GLY A 65 7.90 24.63 0.27
C GLY A 65 7.18 23.31 -0.03
N GLY A 66 7.80 22.42 -0.83
CA GLY A 66 7.26 21.11 -1.20
C GLY A 66 7.32 20.08 -0.07
N HIS A 67 8.23 20.22 0.90
CA HIS A 67 8.36 19.27 2.02
C HIS A 67 7.11 19.22 2.91
N LYS A 68 6.21 20.21 2.84
CA LYS A 68 4.91 20.15 3.53
C LYS A 68 4.06 18.96 3.05
N TRP A 69 4.24 18.54 1.80
CA TRP A 69 3.54 17.40 1.21
C TRP A 69 4.26 16.06 1.45
N ALA A 70 5.37 16.05 2.19
CA ALA A 70 6.13 14.83 2.43
C ALA A 70 5.27 13.71 3.03
N LEU A 71 4.44 14.04 4.02
CA LEU A 71 3.59 13.06 4.68
C LEU A 71 2.58 12.42 3.71
N ILE A 72 1.86 13.22 2.92
CA ILE A 72 0.83 12.69 2.03
C ILE A 72 1.42 11.88 0.86
N LEU A 73 2.55 12.35 0.31
CA LEU A 73 3.20 11.69 -0.82
C LEU A 73 3.83 10.36 -0.39
N THR A 74 4.43 10.32 0.79
CA THR A 74 4.99 9.08 1.35
C THR A 74 3.89 8.09 1.73
N SER A 75 2.78 8.53 2.33
CA SER A 75 1.65 7.64 2.62
C SER A 75 1.01 7.08 1.34
N LEU A 76 0.84 7.91 0.32
CA LEU A 76 0.30 7.48 -0.98
C LEU A 76 1.21 6.45 -1.65
N MET A 77 2.52 6.74 -1.71
CA MET A 77 3.50 5.84 -2.31
C MET A 77 3.51 4.47 -1.62
N MET A 78 3.50 4.47 -0.27
CA MET A 78 3.44 3.23 0.52
C MET A 78 2.16 2.45 0.24
N PHE A 79 1.01 3.12 0.17
CA PHE A 79 -0.28 2.47 -0.08
C PHE A 79 -0.34 1.82 -1.47
N LEU A 80 0.05 2.55 -2.52
CA LEU A 80 0.06 2.02 -3.89
C LEU A 80 1.03 0.85 -4.05
N LEU A 81 2.22 0.96 -3.44
CA LEU A 81 3.21 -0.12 -3.47
C LEU A 81 2.67 -1.38 -2.79
N MET A 82 2.03 -1.25 -1.62
CA MET A 82 1.46 -2.40 -0.90
C MET A 82 0.31 -3.05 -1.66
N ILE A 83 -0.61 -2.26 -2.24
CA ILE A 83 -1.71 -2.79 -3.06
C ILE A 83 -1.18 -3.57 -4.26
N ASN A 84 -0.21 -3.00 -4.98
CA ASN A 84 0.32 -3.62 -6.18
C ASN A 84 1.13 -4.87 -5.86
N LEU A 85 1.91 -4.87 -4.76
CA LEU A 85 2.64 -6.06 -4.33
C LEU A 85 1.71 -7.20 -3.91
N LEU A 86 0.64 -6.90 -3.16
CA LEU A 86 -0.37 -7.90 -2.82
C LEU A 86 -1.07 -8.44 -4.06
N GLY A 87 -1.24 -7.61 -5.07
CA GLY A 87 -1.83 -7.96 -6.36
C GLY A 87 -1.07 -8.98 -7.19
N LEU A 88 0.22 -9.17 -6.93
CA LEU A 88 1.04 -10.16 -7.61
C LEU A 88 0.80 -11.58 -7.07
N LEU A 89 0.09 -11.72 -5.96
CA LEU A 89 -0.27 -13.02 -5.42
C LEU A 89 -1.30 -13.71 -6.31
N PRO A 90 -1.30 -15.06 -6.35
CA PRO A 90 -2.26 -15.78 -7.17
C PRO A 90 -3.69 -15.54 -6.66
N TYR A 91 -4.62 -15.32 -7.58
CA TYR A 91 -6.05 -15.14 -7.31
C TYR A 91 -6.40 -13.94 -6.42
N THR A 92 -5.59 -12.86 -6.45
CA THR A 92 -5.92 -11.60 -5.78
C THR A 92 -6.45 -10.55 -6.75
N PHE A 93 -7.57 -9.92 -6.38
CA PHE A 93 -8.10 -8.75 -7.08
C PHE A 93 -7.38 -7.49 -6.61
N THR A 94 -6.81 -6.74 -7.55
CA THR A 94 -6.24 -5.41 -7.29
C THR A 94 -7.21 -4.31 -7.68
N PRO A 95 -7.58 -3.39 -6.77
CA PRO A 95 -8.44 -2.26 -7.11
C PRO A 95 -7.77 -1.19 -8.01
N THR A 96 -6.50 -1.38 -8.38
CA THR A 96 -5.74 -0.47 -9.27
C THR A 96 -5.80 -0.84 -10.75
N THR A 97 -6.42 -1.97 -11.11
CA THR A 97 -6.67 -2.41 -12.50
C THR A 97 -8.07 -2.04 -12.95
#